data_AF-A0A2M8AIJ2-F1
#
_entry.id   AF-A0A2M8AIJ2-F1
#
_cell.length_a   1.000
_cell.length_b   1.000
_cell.length_c   1.000
_cell.angle_alpha   90.00
_cell.angle_beta   90.00
_cell.angle_gamma   90.00
#
_symmetry.space_group_name_H-M   'P 1'
#
loop_
_entity.id
_entity.type
_entity.pdbx_description
1 polymer ?
#
loop_
_entity_poly.entity_id
_entity_poly.type
_entity_poly.pdbx_seq_one_letter_code
_entity_poly.pdbx_strand_id
1 'polypeptide(L)'
;MSNIQENKYPAWHEVEKQIQEEINWLRQSIETFSKEEKYASIGCRECLMRRISVLIVSGAVKATEINKSPKLQSFWTENNQDNSRKCYHGSEWHRKTMENVEKHFRDQGCEVVREPTIQWGRADLGVYKQGEKDLFIEIGTTSLFKLYINLKRMKNFIYLIVPRDDYLIEFIKD
;
A
#
# COMPACT_ATOMS: atom_id res chain seq x y z
N MET A 1 40.19 -21.65 -13.60
CA MET A 1 39.82 -20.39 -14.26
C MET A 1 38.46 -19.99 -13.71
N SER A 2 38.44 -18.99 -12.82
CA SER A 2 37.21 -18.50 -12.18
C SER A 2 36.41 -17.66 -13.17
N ASN A 3 35.22 -18.13 -13.54
CA ASN A 3 34.21 -17.34 -14.23
C ASN A 3 33.76 -16.21 -13.29
N ILE A 4 34.35 -15.04 -13.44
CA ILE A 4 33.81 -13.82 -12.88
C ILE A 4 32.59 -13.49 -13.72
N GLN A 5 31.39 -13.79 -13.22
CA GLN A 5 30.18 -13.18 -13.75
C GLN A 5 30.36 -11.68 -13.61
N GLU A 6 30.57 -10.98 -14.73
CA GLU A 6 30.49 -9.53 -14.77
C GLU A 6 29.08 -9.16 -14.28
N ASN A 7 29.00 -8.62 -13.06
CA ASN A 7 27.80 -7.95 -12.58
C ASN A 7 27.60 -6.71 -13.45
N LYS A 8 26.92 -6.89 -14.58
CA LYS A 8 26.57 -5.82 -15.49
C LYS A 8 25.41 -5.06 -14.85
N TYR A 9 25.76 -4.04 -14.07
CA TYR A 9 24.77 -3.11 -13.54
C TYR A 9 23.95 -2.54 -14.70
N PRO A 10 22.62 -2.39 -14.54
CA PRO A 10 21.80 -1.78 -15.57
C PRO A 10 22.31 -0.37 -15.85
N ALA A 11 22.25 0.04 -17.11
CA ALA A 11 22.62 1.39 -17.46
C ALA A 11 21.64 2.37 -16.81
N TRP A 12 22.10 3.58 -16.46
CA TRP A 12 21.27 4.56 -15.75
C TRP A 12 19.92 4.83 -16.42
N HIS A 13 19.89 4.84 -17.76
CA HIS A 13 18.66 5.02 -18.53
C HIS A 13 17.64 3.87 -18.35
N GLU A 14 18.10 2.64 -18.14
CA GLU A 14 17.24 1.48 -17.87
C GLU A 14 16.64 1.59 -16.46
N VAL A 15 17.43 2.03 -15.48
CA VAL A 15 16.97 2.29 -14.10
C VAL A 15 15.93 3.41 -14.08
N GLU A 16 16.19 4.52 -14.77
CA GLU A 16 15.23 5.62 -14.87
C GLU A 16 13.94 5.20 -15.57
N LYS A 17 14.03 4.34 -16.57
CA LYS A 17 12.83 3.77 -17.23
C LYS A 17 11.99 2.96 -16.23
N GLN A 18 12.61 2.09 -15.44
CA GLN A 18 11.91 1.32 -14.40
C GLN A 18 11.29 2.24 -13.34
N ILE A 19 12.02 3.26 -12.87
CA ILE A 19 11.47 4.26 -11.94
C ILE A 19 10.24 4.94 -12.54
N GLN A 20 10.28 5.28 -13.84
CA GLN A 20 9.16 5.94 -14.50
C GLN A 20 7.94 5.03 -14.69
N GLU A 21 8.17 3.73 -14.95
CA GLU A 21 7.11 2.71 -15.00
C GLU A 21 6.40 2.60 -13.64
N GLU A 22 7.16 2.53 -12.55
CA GLU A 22 6.62 2.52 -11.18
C GLU A 22 5.87 3.81 -10.84
N ILE A 23 6.37 4.99 -11.22
CA ILE A 23 5.65 6.27 -11.02
C ILE A 23 4.30 6.23 -11.73
N ASN A 24 4.28 5.74 -12.97
CA ASN A 24 3.04 5.66 -13.75
C ASN A 24 2.04 4.70 -13.13
N TRP A 25 2.51 3.55 -12.63
CA TRP A 25 1.68 2.60 -11.89
C TRP A 25 1.11 3.20 -10.60
N LEU A 26 1.95 3.82 -9.75
CA LEU A 26 1.50 4.48 -8.52
C LEU A 26 0.47 5.58 -8.79
N ARG A 27 0.63 6.34 -9.88
CA ARG A 27 -0.31 7.40 -10.29
C ARG A 27 -1.69 6.86 -10.62
N GLN A 28 -1.77 5.65 -11.19
CA GLN A 28 -3.03 4.99 -11.54
C GLN A 28 -3.64 4.22 -10.37
N SER A 29 -2.80 3.77 -9.43
CA SER A 29 -3.19 2.84 -8.37
C SER A 29 -3.57 3.52 -7.06
N ILE A 30 -2.92 4.64 -6.72
CA ILE A 30 -3.12 5.32 -5.42
C ILE A 30 -3.92 6.60 -5.62
N GLU A 31 -5.12 6.61 -5.04
CA GLU A 31 -5.91 7.83 -4.89
C GLU A 31 -5.41 8.63 -3.67
N THR A 32 -5.08 9.90 -3.92
CA THR A 32 -4.52 10.81 -2.91
C THR A 32 -5.50 11.94 -2.61
N PHE A 33 -5.70 12.29 -1.34
CA PHE A 33 -6.36 13.55 -1.00
C PHE A 33 -5.38 14.71 -1.19
N SER A 34 -5.75 15.67 -2.03
CA SER A 34 -4.92 16.85 -2.32
C SER A 34 -4.68 17.75 -1.09
N LYS A 35 -5.53 17.66 -0.06
CA LYS A 35 -5.44 18.46 1.16
C LYS A 35 -4.40 17.96 2.16
N GLU A 36 -4.22 16.65 2.36
CA GLU A 36 -3.18 16.16 3.27
C GLU A 36 -1.76 16.32 2.69
N GLU A 37 -1.61 16.29 1.36
CA GLU A 37 -0.33 16.60 0.72
C GLU A 37 0.06 18.08 0.86
N LYS A 38 -0.91 18.99 1.06
CA LYS A 38 -0.68 20.43 1.27
C LYS A 38 0.18 20.73 2.50
N TYR A 39 0.19 19.85 3.49
CA TYR A 39 0.97 20.00 4.72
C TYR A 39 2.28 19.19 4.73
N ALA A 40 2.57 18.44 3.66
CA ALA A 40 3.86 17.80 3.51
C ALA A 40 4.92 18.89 3.26
N SER A 41 5.89 19.03 4.17
CA SER A 41 6.99 20.00 4.05
C SER A 41 7.89 19.78 2.82
N ILE A 42 7.69 18.67 2.10
CA ILE A 42 8.42 18.27 0.88
C ILE A 42 7.42 18.13 -0.29
N GLY A 43 6.34 18.93 -0.28
CA GLY A 43 5.09 18.78 -1.02
C GLY A 43 5.17 18.87 -2.55
N CYS A 44 5.72 17.85 -3.18
CA CYS A 44 5.45 17.54 -4.57
C CYS A 44 5.03 16.07 -4.68
N ARG A 45 3.80 15.84 -5.16
CA ARG A 45 3.23 14.50 -5.38
C ARG A 45 4.16 13.62 -6.22
N GLU A 46 4.67 14.17 -7.33
CA GLU A 46 5.60 13.46 -8.22
C GLU A 46 6.94 13.16 -7.55
N CYS A 47 7.44 14.04 -6.68
CA CYS A 47 8.65 13.77 -5.89
C CYS A 47 8.43 12.61 -4.90
N LEU A 48 7.25 12.51 -4.28
CA LEU A 48 6.92 11.42 -3.37
C LEU A 48 6.76 10.10 -4.12
N MET A 49 6.04 10.11 -5.25
CA MET A 49 5.95 8.93 -6.13
C MET A 49 7.34 8.47 -6.55
N ARG A 50 8.18 9.37 -7.07
CA ARG A 50 9.56 9.03 -7.45
C ARG A 50 10.35 8.41 -6.30
N ARG A 51 10.22 8.94 -5.08
CA ARG A 51 10.91 8.38 -3.91
C ARG A 51 10.42 6.98 -3.56
N ILE A 52 9.11 6.72 -3.65
CA ILE A 52 8.53 5.39 -3.43
C ILE A 52 8.99 4.45 -4.55
N SER A 53 8.93 4.87 -5.81
CA SER A 53 9.43 4.10 -6.96
C SER A 53 10.90 3.72 -6.83
N VAL A 54 11.75 4.61 -6.32
CA VAL A 54 13.16 4.28 -6.03
C VAL A 54 13.27 3.18 -4.97
N LEU A 55 12.42 3.19 -3.93
CA LEU A 55 12.41 2.10 -2.93
C LEU A 55 12.00 0.76 -3.54
N ILE A 56 11.07 0.77 -4.50
CA ILE A 56 10.62 -0.42 -5.23
C ILE A 56 11.73 -0.95 -6.14
N VAL A 57 12.23 -0.11 -7.05
CA VAL A 57 13.26 -0.49 -8.04
C VAL A 57 14.56 -0.93 -7.38
N SER A 58 14.94 -0.34 -6.24
CA SER A 58 16.12 -0.77 -5.48
C SER A 58 15.93 -2.08 -4.70
N GLY A 59 14.71 -2.63 -4.68
CA GLY A 59 14.36 -3.82 -3.89
C GLY A 59 14.28 -3.56 -2.38
N ALA A 60 14.37 -2.30 -1.94
CA ALA A 60 14.23 -1.94 -0.52
C ALA A 60 12.82 -2.20 0.01
N VAL A 61 11.83 -2.15 -0.88
CA VAL A 61 10.41 -2.47 -0.66
C VAL A 61 9.94 -3.33 -1.83
N LYS A 62 9.17 -4.40 -1.55
CA LYS A 62 8.44 -5.12 -2.59
C LYS A 62 7.05 -4.54 -2.69
N ALA A 63 6.58 -4.26 -3.90
CA ALA A 63 5.22 -3.76 -4.15
C ALA A 63 4.48 -4.74 -5.06
N THR A 64 3.26 -5.09 -4.68
CA THR A 64 2.43 -6.06 -5.41
C THR A 64 1.02 -5.50 -5.58
N GLU A 65 0.53 -5.52 -6.81
CA GLU A 65 -0.88 -5.30 -7.12
C GLU A 65 -1.65 -6.61 -6.97
N ILE A 66 -2.79 -6.56 -6.27
CA ILE A 66 -3.66 -7.73 -6.11
C ILE A 66 -5.06 -7.38 -6.65
N ASN A 67 -5.36 -7.92 -7.84
CA ASN A 67 -6.66 -7.78 -8.52
C ASN A 67 -7.51 -9.04 -8.41
N LYS A 68 -8.83 -8.87 -8.56
CA LYS A 68 -9.89 -9.88 -8.70
C LYS A 68 -9.40 -11.30 -9.04
N SER A 69 -8.99 -12.04 -8.01
CA SER A 69 -9.19 -13.47 -7.94
C SER A 69 -10.50 -13.75 -7.19
N PRO A 70 -11.16 -14.90 -7.39
CA PRO A 70 -12.31 -15.29 -6.58
C PRO A 70 -12.06 -15.22 -5.05
N LYS A 71 -10.79 -15.29 -4.61
CA LYS A 71 -10.39 -15.16 -3.20
C LYS A 71 -10.54 -13.74 -2.63
N LEU A 72 -10.49 -12.71 -3.47
CA LEU A 72 -10.76 -11.33 -3.02
C LEU A 72 -12.25 -11.09 -2.83
N GLN A 73 -13.13 -11.71 -3.62
CA GLN A 73 -14.57 -11.59 -3.41
C GLN A 73 -14.97 -12.04 -2.00
N SER A 74 -14.38 -13.13 -1.50
CA SER A 74 -14.61 -13.58 -0.12
C SER A 74 -14.06 -12.64 0.96
N PHE A 75 -13.10 -11.77 0.62
CA PHE A 75 -12.56 -10.78 1.56
C PHE A 75 -13.54 -9.62 1.78
N TRP A 76 -14.35 -9.30 0.76
CA TRP A 76 -15.23 -8.11 0.76
C TRP A 76 -16.74 -8.39 0.87
N THR A 77 -17.20 -9.61 0.59
CA THR A 77 -18.65 -9.88 0.52
C THR A 77 -19.13 -11.00 1.45
N GLU A 78 -19.98 -10.60 2.40
CA GLU A 78 -21.35 -11.08 2.47
C GLU A 78 -22.24 -9.96 1.88
N ASN A 79 -22.66 -10.08 0.61
CA ASN A 79 -23.62 -9.20 -0.08
C ASN A 79 -23.29 -7.69 -0.20
N ASN A 80 -22.54 -7.31 -1.24
CA ASN A 80 -22.67 -5.97 -1.85
C ASN A 80 -22.57 -6.11 -3.37
N GLN A 81 -23.73 -6.30 -4.01
CA GLN A 81 -23.89 -6.04 -5.44
C GLN A 81 -24.00 -4.53 -5.63
N ASP A 82 -22.89 -3.82 -5.74
CA ASP A 82 -22.94 -2.51 -6.38
C ASP A 82 -21.76 -2.32 -7.32
N ASN A 83 -22.08 -2.30 -8.61
CA ASN A 83 -21.16 -2.38 -9.74
C ASN A 83 -20.95 -0.97 -10.32
N SER A 84 -20.76 0.04 -9.48
CA SER A 84 -20.62 1.42 -9.95
C SER A 84 -19.14 1.79 -10.10
N ARG A 85 -18.70 1.95 -11.36
CA ARG A 85 -17.35 2.44 -11.75
C ARG A 85 -17.11 3.93 -11.40
N LYS A 86 -17.78 4.43 -10.37
CA LYS A 86 -17.62 5.76 -9.78
C LYS A 86 -17.82 5.63 -8.26
N CYS A 87 -16.81 5.12 -7.57
CA CYS A 87 -16.81 5.08 -6.11
C CYS A 87 -16.69 6.50 -5.57
N TYR A 88 -17.82 7.07 -5.14
CA TYR A 88 -17.78 8.15 -4.17
C TYR A 88 -17.43 7.51 -2.82
N HIS A 89 -16.17 7.64 -2.40
CA HIS A 89 -15.65 7.16 -1.12
C HIS A 89 -16.31 7.90 0.05
N GLY A 90 -17.52 7.47 0.41
CA GLY A 90 -18.24 7.98 1.56
C GLY A 90 -17.70 7.39 2.87
N SER A 91 -17.90 8.11 3.97
CA SER A 91 -17.59 7.66 5.34
C SER A 91 -18.24 6.32 5.67
N GLU A 92 -19.42 6.03 5.10
CA GLU A 92 -20.12 4.77 5.28
C GLU A 92 -19.39 3.58 4.62
N TRP A 93 -18.90 3.75 3.39
CA TRP A 93 -18.14 2.71 2.70
C TRP A 93 -16.83 2.41 3.45
N HIS A 94 -16.10 3.45 3.86
CA HIS A 94 -14.87 3.30 4.64
C HIS A 94 -15.15 2.56 5.95
N ARG A 95 -16.18 2.95 6.71
CA ARG A 95 -16.57 2.29 7.97
C ARG A 95 -16.95 0.81 7.76
N LYS A 96 -17.80 0.52 6.76
CA LYS A 96 -18.22 -0.86 6.46
C LYS A 96 -17.03 -1.73 6.05
N THR A 97 -16.12 -1.17 5.25
CA THR A 97 -14.90 -1.87 4.82
C THR A 97 -13.99 -2.16 6.01
N MET A 98 -13.77 -1.19 6.91
CA MET A 98 -13.02 -1.43 8.15
C MET A 98 -13.63 -2.56 8.99
N GLU A 99 -14.95 -2.56 9.18
CA GLU A 99 -15.66 -3.58 9.95
C GLU A 99 -15.50 -4.99 9.34
N ASN A 100 -15.60 -5.10 8.01
CA ASN A 100 -15.43 -6.35 7.31
C ASN A 100 -13.98 -6.89 7.45
N VAL A 101 -12.99 -6.02 7.25
CA VAL A 101 -11.56 -6.39 7.38
C VAL A 101 -11.24 -6.81 8.81
N GLU A 102 -11.71 -6.06 9.80
CA GLU A 102 -11.53 -6.36 11.21
C GLU A 102 -12.14 -7.70 11.59
N LYS A 103 -13.38 -7.97 11.15
CA LYS A 103 -14.03 -9.27 11.38
C LYS A 103 -13.21 -10.40 10.76
N HIS A 104 -12.81 -10.25 9.49
CA HIS A 104 -12.05 -11.27 8.77
C HIS A 104 -10.76 -11.70 9.48
N PHE A 105 -9.98 -10.73 9.99
CA PHE A 105 -8.73 -11.04 10.69
C PHE A 105 -8.96 -11.55 12.11
N ARG A 106 -9.99 -11.06 12.82
CA ARG A 106 -10.37 -11.62 14.13
C ARG A 106 -10.84 -13.07 14.04
N ASP A 107 -11.60 -13.41 13.00
CA ASP A 107 -12.05 -14.79 12.75
C ASP A 107 -10.87 -15.75 12.47
N GLN A 108 -9.71 -15.21 12.07
CA GLN A 108 -8.45 -15.95 11.91
C GLN A 108 -7.56 -15.96 13.15
N GLY A 109 -8.03 -15.39 14.27
CA GLY A 109 -7.30 -15.33 15.53
C GLY A 109 -6.23 -14.24 15.58
N CYS A 110 -6.26 -13.24 14.69
CA CYS A 110 -5.37 -12.08 14.77
C CYS A 110 -5.88 -11.05 15.79
N GLU A 111 -4.95 -10.32 16.41
CA GLU A 111 -5.27 -9.10 17.13
C GLU A 111 -5.45 -7.96 16.12
N VAL A 112 -6.58 -7.24 16.21
CA VAL A 112 -6.88 -6.11 15.32
C VAL A 112 -7.12 -4.85 16.14
N VAL A 113 -6.29 -3.84 15.91
CA VAL A 113 -6.35 -2.52 16.54
C VAL A 113 -6.83 -1.50 15.53
N ARG A 114 -7.88 -0.73 15.86
CA ARG A 114 -8.31 0.41 15.05
C ARG A 114 -7.40 1.60 15.30
N GLU A 115 -7.06 2.28 14.21
CA GLU A 115 -6.26 3.49 14.21
C GLU A 115 -4.96 3.42 15.04
N PRO A 116 -4.11 2.39 14.84
CA PRO A 116 -2.87 2.26 15.58
C PRO A 116 -1.91 3.39 15.21
N THR A 117 -1.09 3.79 16.17
CA THR A 117 0.01 4.72 15.89
C THR A 117 1.10 4.00 15.13
N ILE A 118 1.54 4.59 14.02
CA ILE A 118 2.69 4.12 13.23
C ILE A 118 3.79 5.17 13.26
N GLN A 119 4.93 4.90 12.63
CA GLN A 119 6.10 5.80 12.67
C GLN A 119 5.76 7.23 12.22
N TRP A 120 4.81 7.39 11.31
CA TRP A 120 4.20 8.67 10.99
C TRP A 120 2.68 8.56 10.87
N GLY A 121 1.95 9.26 11.74
CA GLY A 121 0.50 9.29 11.74
C GLY A 121 -0.12 8.00 12.30
N ARG A 122 -1.30 7.65 11.77
CA ARG A 122 -2.07 6.46 12.13
C ARG A 122 -2.46 5.71 10.87
N ALA A 123 -2.50 4.39 10.95
CA ALA A 123 -3.18 3.55 9.94
C ALA A 123 -4.69 3.51 10.23
N ASP A 124 -5.52 2.93 9.37
CA ASP A 124 -6.93 2.69 9.72
C ASP A 124 -7.07 1.44 10.59
N LEU A 125 -6.31 0.39 10.25
CA LEU A 125 -6.23 -0.86 11.02
C LEU A 125 -4.77 -1.32 11.16
N GLY A 126 -4.45 -1.90 12.31
CA GLY A 126 -3.27 -2.70 12.55
C GLY A 126 -3.67 -4.13 12.87
N VAL A 127 -3.04 -5.09 12.21
CA VAL A 127 -3.28 -6.52 12.37
C VAL A 127 -1.98 -7.16 12.84
N TYR A 128 -2.06 -7.89 13.95
CA TYR A 128 -0.92 -8.49 14.63
C TYR A 128 -1.18 -9.97 14.88
N LYS A 129 -0.15 -10.78 14.62
CA LYS A 129 -0.16 -12.21 14.90
C LYS A 129 1.24 -12.68 15.24
N GLN A 130 1.36 -13.47 16.30
CA GLN A 130 2.65 -13.91 16.82
C GLN A 130 3.45 -14.67 15.75
N GLY A 131 4.67 -14.21 15.47
CA GLY A 131 5.56 -14.81 14.47
C GLY A 131 5.31 -14.36 13.03
N GLU A 132 4.32 -13.50 12.80
CA GLU A 132 4.05 -12.88 11.50
C GLU A 132 4.47 -11.41 11.51
N LYS A 133 4.56 -10.80 10.31
CA LYS A 133 4.85 -9.36 10.18
C LYS A 133 3.63 -8.55 10.57
N ASP A 134 3.87 -7.41 11.22
CA ASP A 134 2.81 -6.44 11.48
C ASP A 134 2.22 -5.94 10.16
N LEU A 135 0.89 -5.98 10.05
CA LEU A 135 0.15 -5.54 8.88
C LEU A 135 -0.60 -4.24 9.20
N PHE A 136 -0.31 -3.18 8.46
CA PHE A 136 -0.99 -1.90 8.56
C PHE A 136 -1.84 -1.66 7.31
N ILE A 137 -3.10 -1.28 7.50
CA ILE A 137 -4.08 -1.18 6.42
C ILE A 137 -4.59 0.26 6.32
N GLU A 138 -4.64 0.79 5.09
CA GLU A 138 -5.31 2.04 4.72
C GLU A 138 -6.48 1.72 3.79
N ILE A 139 -7.63 2.33 4.04
CA ILE A 139 -8.85 2.15 3.27
C ILE A 139 -9.25 3.46 2.57
N GLY A 140 -9.38 3.37 1.25
CA GLY A 140 -9.67 4.48 0.37
C GLY A 140 -8.42 5.31 0.06
N THR A 141 -8.52 6.61 0.29
CA THR A 141 -7.49 7.57 -0.08
C THR A 141 -6.27 7.50 0.82
N THR A 142 -5.07 7.49 0.24
CA THR A 142 -3.82 7.37 0.99
C THR A 142 -2.93 8.60 0.83
N SER A 143 -2.30 9.01 1.93
CA SER A 143 -1.24 10.04 1.89
C SER A 143 0.08 9.44 1.43
N LEU A 144 0.60 9.88 0.28
CA LEU A 144 1.92 9.46 -0.23
C LEU A 144 3.06 9.84 0.72
N PHE A 145 2.91 10.95 1.44
CA PHE A 145 3.91 11.38 2.42
C PHE A 145 3.99 10.39 3.58
N LYS A 146 2.84 10.02 4.15
CA LYS A 146 2.74 8.99 5.21
C LYS A 146 3.34 7.66 4.73
N LEU A 147 2.89 7.21 3.55
CA LEU A 147 3.38 5.98 2.93
C LEU A 147 4.92 5.99 2.79
N TYR A 148 5.48 7.03 2.17
CA TYR A 148 6.93 7.14 1.99
C TYR A 148 7.71 7.11 3.32
N ILE A 149 7.27 7.88 4.33
CA ILE A 149 7.99 7.93 5.61
C ILE A 149 7.97 6.57 6.31
N ASN A 150 6.83 5.89 6.31
CA ASN A 150 6.71 4.57 6.93
C ASN A 150 7.55 3.53 6.17
N LEU A 151 7.47 3.48 4.84
CA LEU A 151 8.30 2.60 4.00
C LEU A 151 9.80 2.82 4.19
N LYS A 152 10.21 4.07 4.41
CA LYS A 152 11.63 4.41 4.62
C LYS A 152 12.14 4.06 6.01
N ARG A 153 11.31 4.17 7.04
CA ARG A 153 11.78 4.16 8.45
C ARG A 153 11.43 2.89 9.21
N MET A 154 10.28 2.28 8.92
CA MET A 154 9.86 1.05 9.58
C MET A 154 10.56 -0.16 8.93
N LYS A 155 10.60 -1.28 9.65
CA LYS A 155 11.18 -2.55 9.20
C LYS A 155 10.22 -3.68 9.55
N ASN A 156 10.36 -4.81 8.87
CA ASN A 156 9.61 -6.04 9.13
C ASN A 156 8.08 -5.84 9.22
N PHE A 157 7.49 -5.14 8.25
CA PHE A 157 6.05 -4.87 8.21
C PHE A 157 5.47 -5.00 6.81
N ILE A 158 4.15 -5.11 6.74
CA ILE A 158 3.35 -5.06 5.51
C ILE A 158 2.45 -3.82 5.58
N TYR A 159 2.39 -3.07 4.49
CA TYR A 159 1.47 -1.95 4.31
C TYR A 159 0.50 -2.29 3.20
N LEU A 160 -0.79 -2.37 3.50
CA LEU A 160 -1.84 -2.72 2.55
C LEU A 160 -2.71 -1.50 2.30
N ILE A 161 -2.85 -1.12 1.04
CA ILE A 161 -3.78 -0.07 0.61
C ILE A 161 -4.97 -0.73 -0.06
N VAL A 162 -6.16 -0.35 0.40
CA VAL A 162 -7.46 -0.77 -0.11
C VAL A 162 -8.13 0.42 -0.79
N PRO A 163 -7.73 0.84 -2.00
CA PRO A 163 -8.34 1.99 -2.63
C PRO A 163 -9.81 1.74 -2.98
N ARG A 164 -10.20 0.50 -3.31
CA ARG A 164 -11.57 0.09 -3.64
C ARG A 164 -11.76 -1.42 -3.48
N ASP A 165 -13.01 -1.87 -3.53
CA ASP A 165 -13.42 -3.27 -3.26
C ASP A 165 -12.72 -4.34 -4.09
N ASP A 166 -12.17 -4.00 -5.26
CA ASP A 166 -11.62 -5.00 -6.18
C ASP A 166 -10.13 -4.90 -6.42
N TYR A 167 -9.47 -4.05 -5.65
CA TYR A 167 -8.10 -3.65 -5.89
C TYR A 167 -7.37 -3.47 -4.56
N LEU A 168 -6.22 -4.10 -4.44
CA LEU A 168 -5.31 -3.93 -3.31
C LEU A 168 -3.90 -3.64 -3.80
N ILE A 169 -3.17 -2.89 -2.98
CA ILE A 169 -1.73 -2.68 -3.17
C ILE A 169 -1.03 -3.09 -1.89
N GLU A 170 -0.15 -4.07 -1.99
CA GLU A 170 0.66 -4.54 -0.89
C GLU A 170 2.08 -4.01 -1.02
N PHE A 171 2.61 -3.43 0.05
CA PHE A 171 4.02 -3.10 0.20
C PHE A 171 4.63 -3.92 1.33
N ILE A 172 5.66 -4.71 1.02
CA ILE A 172 6.38 -5.52 2.00
C ILE A 172 7.74 -4.89 2.27
N LYS A 173 8.01 -4.62 3.55
CA LYS A 173 9.31 -4.18 4.05
C LYS A 173 9.91 -5.27 4.93
N ASP A 174 11.14 -5.65 4.61
CA ASP A 174 12.01 -6.47 5.48
C ASP A 174 12.75 -5.60 6.50
#